data_AF-A0A1J5PWQ1-F1
#
_entry.id   AF-A0A1J5PWQ1-F1
#
_cell.length_a   1.000
_cell.length_b   1.000
_cell.length_c   1.000
_cell.angle_alpha   90.00
_cell.angle_beta   90.00
_cell.angle_gamma   90.00
#
_symmetry.space_group_name_H-M   'P 1'
#
loop_
_entity.id
_entity.type
_entity.pdbx_description
1 polymer ?
#
loop_
_entity_poly.entity_id
_entity_poly.type
_entity_poly.pdbx_seq_one_letter_code
_entity_poly.pdbx_strand_id
1 'polypeptide(L)'
;MPTAVFTEPNTGSDLGSLRTRAVKEGEDYRVTGNKTWITHAARTHVMTLLARTDPDTTDYRGLSMFLAEKTPGTNAAPFPTEGMTGGEIGVLGYRGMKEYELAFDRFRVKGENLLGGVEGQGFKQLMQTFESARIQTAARAIGVAQSALETGMQYAEDRKQFGKSLIEFPRVAGKLAMMAVEIMVARQLTYHSAWQKDHGKRCDLEAGMAKLLGARVAWAAADNALQIHGGNGFALEYRISRILCDARILNIFEGAAEIQAQVIARRLLD
;
A
#
# COMPACT_ATOMS: atom_id res chain seq x y z
N MET A 1 0.47 -10.95 14.24
CA MET A 1 0.63 -9.90 13.20
C MET A 1 -0.23 -10.25 11.98
N PRO A 2 -1.08 -9.33 11.48
CA PRO A 2 -1.92 -9.53 10.30
C PRO A 2 -1.26 -9.07 8.99
N THR A 3 -1.77 -9.53 7.84
CA THR A 3 -1.57 -8.91 6.52
C THR A 3 -2.81 -9.09 5.64
N ALA A 4 -2.97 -8.20 4.66
CA ALA A 4 -4.03 -8.24 3.65
C ALA A 4 -3.68 -9.21 2.51
N VAL A 5 -4.62 -10.07 2.14
CA VAL A 5 -4.45 -11.09 1.09
C VAL A 5 -5.56 -10.98 0.06
N PHE A 6 -5.41 -10.00 -0.84
CA PHE A 6 -6.45 -9.57 -1.77
C PHE A 6 -6.07 -9.78 -3.24
N THR A 7 -4.96 -9.17 -3.65
CA THR A 7 -4.51 -9.11 -5.06
C THR A 7 -4.16 -10.49 -5.61
N GLU A 8 -4.57 -10.74 -6.84
CA GLU A 8 -4.25 -11.94 -7.63
C GLU A 8 -3.39 -11.57 -8.83
N PRO A 9 -2.66 -12.54 -9.43
CA PRO A 9 -1.79 -12.26 -10.59
C PRO A 9 -2.49 -11.52 -11.73
N ASN A 10 -3.79 -11.76 -11.92
CA ASN A 10 -4.60 -11.14 -12.98
C ASN A 10 -5.70 -10.19 -12.44
N THR A 11 -5.69 -9.86 -11.13
CA THR A 11 -6.76 -9.07 -10.51
C THR A 11 -6.22 -8.20 -9.37
N GLY A 12 -6.12 -6.89 -9.61
CA GLY A 12 -5.71 -5.90 -8.61
C GLY A 12 -6.76 -4.80 -8.45
N SER A 13 -6.80 -3.85 -9.40
CA SER A 13 -7.74 -2.72 -9.39
C SER A 13 -9.21 -3.15 -9.38
N ASP A 14 -9.56 -4.19 -10.14
CA ASP A 14 -10.91 -4.76 -10.18
C ASP A 14 -11.07 -5.91 -9.18
N LEU A 15 -10.91 -5.60 -7.90
CA LEU A 15 -10.87 -6.63 -6.84
C LEU A 15 -12.18 -7.43 -6.71
N GLY A 16 -13.31 -6.89 -7.21
CA GLY A 16 -14.60 -7.59 -7.23
C GLY A 16 -14.59 -8.86 -8.09
N SER A 17 -13.71 -8.92 -9.09
CA SER A 17 -13.62 -10.00 -10.08
C SER A 17 -12.63 -11.09 -9.71
N LEU A 18 -12.14 -11.12 -8.46
CA LEU A 18 -11.15 -12.10 -8.01
C LEU A 18 -11.67 -13.55 -8.12
N ARG A 19 -10.75 -14.50 -8.27
CA ARG A 19 -11.04 -15.91 -8.63
C ARG A 19 -10.68 -16.91 -7.54
N THR A 20 -9.86 -16.55 -6.55
CA THR A 20 -9.59 -17.40 -5.39
C THR A 20 -10.92 -17.77 -4.75
N ARG A 21 -11.18 -19.07 -4.63
CA ARG A 21 -12.46 -19.60 -4.14
C ARG A 21 -12.30 -20.19 -2.75
N ALA A 22 -13.36 -20.16 -1.96
CA ALA A 22 -13.50 -20.84 -0.69
C ALA A 22 -14.73 -21.75 -0.76
N VAL A 23 -14.52 -23.07 -0.73
CA VAL A 23 -15.58 -24.07 -0.79
C VAL A 23 -15.86 -24.58 0.61
N LYS A 24 -17.13 -24.58 1.03
CA LYS A 24 -17.53 -25.08 2.33
C LYS A 24 -17.41 -26.62 2.37
N GLU A 25 -16.75 -27.15 3.41
CA GLU A 25 -16.58 -28.58 3.68
C GLU A 25 -16.91 -28.85 5.16
N GLY A 26 -18.14 -29.31 5.42
CA GLY A 26 -18.67 -29.39 6.79
C GLY A 26 -18.88 -27.99 7.37
N GLU A 27 -18.31 -27.73 8.55
CA GLU A 27 -18.34 -26.42 9.20
C GLU A 27 -17.22 -25.49 8.74
N ASP A 28 -16.23 -25.99 8.00
CA ASP A 28 -15.04 -25.25 7.61
C ASP A 28 -15.01 -24.93 6.10
N TYR A 29 -13.95 -24.24 5.66
CA TYR A 29 -13.73 -23.88 4.26
C TYR A 29 -12.39 -24.42 3.74
N ARG A 30 -12.36 -24.76 2.45
CA ARG A 30 -11.16 -25.02 1.67
C ARG A 30 -10.95 -23.92 0.65
N VAL A 31 -9.83 -23.23 0.77
CA VAL A 31 -9.44 -22.14 -0.12
C VAL A 31 -8.52 -22.66 -1.22
N THR A 32 -8.76 -22.25 -2.46
CA THR A 32 -7.88 -22.57 -3.59
C THR A 32 -7.78 -21.39 -4.55
N GLY A 33 -6.56 -20.99 -4.88
CA GLY A 33 -6.29 -19.83 -5.73
C GLY A 33 -4.88 -19.29 -5.57
N ASN A 34 -4.57 -18.23 -6.31
CA ASN A 34 -3.27 -17.58 -6.30
C ASN A 34 -3.42 -16.13 -5.87
N LYS A 35 -2.52 -15.67 -5.01
CA LYS A 35 -2.41 -14.29 -4.55
C LYS A 35 -0.98 -13.79 -4.79
N THR A 36 -0.82 -12.49 -4.97
CA THR A 36 0.50 -11.89 -5.22
C THR A 36 0.57 -10.48 -4.65
N TRP A 37 1.77 -9.93 -4.51
CA TRP A 37 2.03 -8.66 -3.85
C TRP A 37 1.51 -8.64 -2.40
N ILE A 38 1.73 -9.75 -1.68
CA ILE A 38 1.32 -9.85 -0.28
C ILE A 38 2.46 -9.43 0.64
N THR A 39 2.35 -8.23 1.19
CA THR A 39 3.34 -7.68 2.11
C THR A 39 3.45 -8.54 3.37
N HIS A 40 4.67 -8.82 3.82
CA HIS A 40 4.95 -9.46 5.13
C HIS A 40 4.47 -10.92 5.27
N ALA A 41 4.03 -11.58 4.19
CA ALA A 41 3.31 -12.85 4.25
C ALA A 41 4.01 -13.97 5.06
N ALA A 42 5.34 -14.09 5.00
CA ALA A 42 6.04 -15.16 5.70
C ALA A 42 5.85 -15.11 7.24
N ARG A 43 5.87 -13.91 7.86
CA ARG A 43 5.92 -13.76 9.33
C ARG A 43 4.55 -13.55 10.01
N THR A 44 3.49 -13.43 9.24
CA THR A 44 2.15 -13.17 9.78
C THR A 44 1.50 -14.41 10.39
N HIS A 45 0.57 -14.18 11.31
CA HIS A 45 -0.18 -15.21 12.02
C HIS A 45 -1.61 -15.34 11.48
N VAL A 46 -2.11 -14.25 10.90
CA VAL A 46 -3.44 -14.17 10.32
C VAL A 46 -3.39 -13.39 9.03
N MET A 47 -4.18 -13.82 8.05
CA MET A 47 -4.36 -13.19 6.76
C MET A 47 -5.81 -12.71 6.68
N THR A 48 -6.04 -11.43 6.41
CA THR A 48 -7.37 -10.98 5.97
C THR A 48 -7.51 -11.36 4.51
N LEU A 49 -8.10 -12.53 4.26
CA LEU A 49 -8.14 -13.17 2.96
C LEU A 49 -9.52 -12.98 2.33
N LEU A 50 -9.55 -12.37 1.15
CA LEU A 50 -10.78 -12.21 0.36
C LEU A 50 -10.86 -13.33 -0.68
N ALA A 51 -11.94 -14.11 -0.62
CA ALA A 51 -12.21 -15.22 -1.52
C ALA A 51 -13.68 -15.27 -1.93
N ARG A 52 -13.95 -15.86 -3.09
CA ARG A 52 -15.29 -16.09 -3.62
C ARG A 52 -15.90 -17.34 -2.96
N THR A 53 -17.03 -17.19 -2.28
CA THR A 53 -17.80 -18.30 -1.70
C THR A 53 -19.00 -18.69 -2.55
N ASP A 54 -19.53 -17.75 -3.34
CA ASP A 54 -20.59 -18.03 -4.33
C ASP A 54 -19.97 -18.28 -5.72
N PRO A 55 -19.93 -19.53 -6.22
CA PRO A 55 -19.30 -19.88 -7.49
C PRO A 55 -20.04 -19.35 -8.71
N ASP A 56 -21.32 -18.98 -8.59
CA ASP A 56 -22.15 -18.51 -9.70
C ASP A 56 -21.98 -17.00 -9.96
N THR A 57 -21.20 -16.33 -9.12
CA THR A 57 -20.93 -14.91 -9.23
C THR A 57 -19.58 -14.62 -9.87
N THR A 58 -19.50 -13.50 -10.57
CA THR A 58 -18.25 -12.95 -11.11
C THR A 58 -17.94 -11.54 -10.58
N ASP A 59 -18.81 -10.99 -9.73
CA ASP A 59 -18.68 -9.65 -9.14
C ASP A 59 -18.42 -9.71 -7.63
N TYR A 60 -18.43 -8.53 -7.00
CA TYR A 60 -18.12 -8.37 -5.58
C TYR A 60 -19.13 -9.02 -4.62
N ARG A 61 -20.34 -9.40 -5.08
CA ARG A 61 -21.42 -9.87 -4.21
C ARG A 61 -21.17 -11.27 -3.65
N GLY A 62 -20.42 -12.09 -4.38
CA GLY A 62 -20.06 -13.44 -3.93
C GLY A 62 -18.78 -13.52 -3.12
N LEU A 63 -18.22 -12.39 -2.69
CA LEU A 63 -16.96 -12.33 -1.96
C LEU A 63 -17.17 -12.34 -0.44
N SER A 64 -16.37 -13.15 0.24
CA SER A 64 -16.35 -13.30 1.69
C SER A 64 -14.95 -13.02 2.24
N MET A 65 -14.89 -12.41 3.42
CA MET A 65 -13.63 -12.09 4.11
C MET A 65 -13.36 -13.13 5.19
N PHE A 66 -12.15 -13.68 5.20
CA PHE A 66 -11.71 -14.65 6.17
C PHE A 66 -10.58 -14.10 7.03
N LEU A 67 -10.60 -14.42 8.33
CA LEU A 67 -9.46 -14.30 9.23
C LEU A 67 -8.65 -15.61 9.14
N ALA A 68 -7.95 -15.78 8.03
CA ALA A 68 -7.21 -16.99 7.70
C ALA A 68 -5.93 -17.12 8.55
N GLU A 69 -6.04 -17.81 9.68
CA GLU A 69 -4.91 -18.13 10.55
C GLU A 69 -3.90 -19.05 9.86
N LYS A 70 -2.62 -18.81 10.12
CA LYS A 70 -1.52 -19.65 9.63
C LYS A 70 -0.36 -19.66 10.61
N THR A 71 0.50 -20.65 10.47
CA THR A 71 1.77 -20.69 11.20
C THR A 71 2.77 -19.72 10.56
N PRO A 72 3.38 -18.80 11.33
CA PRO A 72 4.50 -17.98 10.84
C PRO A 72 5.67 -18.86 10.39
N GLY A 73 6.27 -18.53 9.25
CA GLY A 73 7.41 -19.26 8.71
C GLY A 73 8.76 -18.75 9.17
N THR A 74 9.79 -19.43 8.69
CA THR A 74 11.22 -19.06 8.82
C THR A 74 11.80 -18.78 7.43
N ASN A 75 13.06 -18.34 7.36
CA ASN A 75 13.72 -18.16 6.05
C ASN A 75 13.87 -19.48 5.28
N ALA A 76 14.03 -20.61 5.97
CA ALA A 76 14.17 -21.92 5.35
C ALA A 76 12.80 -22.52 4.95
N ALA A 77 11.74 -22.16 5.68
CA ALA A 77 10.38 -22.63 5.43
C ALA A 77 9.39 -21.47 5.66
N PRO A 78 9.22 -20.56 4.68
CA PRO A 78 8.43 -19.34 4.85
C PRO A 78 6.92 -19.58 4.96
N PHE A 79 6.44 -20.72 4.44
CA PHE A 79 5.03 -21.11 4.45
C PHE A 79 4.87 -22.58 4.87
N PRO A 80 4.99 -22.87 6.19
CA PRO A 80 4.94 -24.26 6.69
C PRO A 80 3.52 -24.80 6.85
N THR A 81 2.49 -23.98 6.65
CA THR A 81 1.09 -24.39 6.86
C THR A 81 0.61 -25.19 5.65
N GLU A 82 -0.02 -26.34 5.90
CA GLU A 82 -0.54 -27.23 4.84
C GLU A 82 -1.50 -26.50 3.89
N GLY A 83 -1.40 -26.80 2.60
CA GLY A 83 -2.23 -26.18 1.55
C GLY A 83 -1.84 -24.74 1.21
N MET A 84 -0.75 -24.20 1.77
CA MET A 84 -0.21 -22.88 1.46
C MET A 84 1.24 -22.98 1.02
N THR A 85 1.56 -22.39 -0.13
CA THR A 85 2.93 -22.24 -0.62
C THR A 85 3.16 -20.81 -1.09
N GLY A 86 4.42 -20.43 -1.33
CA GLY A 86 4.74 -19.10 -1.81
C GLY A 86 6.24 -18.84 -1.95
N GLY A 87 6.57 -17.69 -2.54
CA GLY A 87 7.94 -17.26 -2.79
C GLY A 87 8.08 -15.74 -2.69
N GLU A 88 9.26 -15.27 -2.28
CA GLU A 88 9.56 -13.84 -2.24
C GLU A 88 9.69 -13.28 -3.66
N ILE A 89 9.09 -12.10 -3.88
CA ILE A 89 9.23 -11.32 -5.10
C ILE A 89 10.45 -10.39 -4.94
N GLY A 90 11.36 -10.41 -5.90
CA GLY A 90 12.45 -9.43 -5.97
C GLY A 90 11.93 -8.04 -6.31
N VAL A 91 11.93 -7.11 -5.35
CA VAL A 91 11.38 -5.75 -5.52
C VAL A 91 12.48 -4.69 -5.54
N LEU A 92 12.32 -3.63 -6.34
CA LEU A 92 13.27 -2.52 -6.44
C LEU A 92 13.38 -1.69 -5.14
N GLY A 93 12.23 -1.35 -4.53
CA GLY A 93 12.11 -0.51 -3.33
C GLY A 93 11.42 -1.23 -2.18
N TYR A 94 11.00 -0.52 -1.14
CA TYR A 94 10.14 -0.98 -0.03
C TYR A 94 10.27 -2.47 0.35
N ARG A 95 11.44 -2.88 0.84
CA ARG A 95 11.78 -4.30 1.07
C ARG A 95 11.70 -4.77 2.52
N GLY A 96 11.45 -3.88 3.48
CA GLY A 96 11.57 -4.19 4.91
C GLY A 96 10.64 -5.30 5.41
N MET A 97 9.50 -5.47 4.76
CA MET A 97 8.55 -6.56 5.03
C MET A 97 8.56 -7.66 3.98
N LYS A 98 9.17 -7.40 2.82
CA LYS A 98 9.16 -8.23 1.60
C LYS A 98 7.74 -8.41 1.03
N GLU A 99 7.68 -8.77 -0.23
CA GLU A 99 6.45 -9.07 -0.97
C GLU A 99 6.50 -10.51 -1.44
N TYR A 100 5.34 -11.19 -1.47
CA TYR A 100 5.28 -12.62 -1.78
C TYR A 100 4.18 -12.94 -2.78
N GLU A 101 4.46 -13.92 -3.62
CA GLU A 101 3.45 -14.74 -4.29
C GLU A 101 3.01 -15.84 -3.34
N LEU A 102 1.71 -16.13 -3.31
CA LEU A 102 1.11 -17.20 -2.51
C LEU A 102 0.21 -18.06 -3.40
N ALA A 103 0.30 -19.37 -3.24
CA ALA A 103 -0.65 -20.30 -3.82
C ALA A 103 -1.32 -21.10 -2.70
N PHE A 104 -2.65 -21.18 -2.79
CA PHE A 104 -3.49 -21.98 -1.92
C PHE A 104 -3.99 -23.18 -2.69
N ASP A 105 -3.74 -24.38 -2.16
CA ASP A 105 -4.31 -25.63 -2.64
C ASP A 105 -5.01 -26.32 -1.47
N ARG A 106 -6.34 -26.24 -1.47
CA ARG A 106 -7.22 -26.71 -0.37
C ARG A 106 -6.77 -26.26 1.04
N PHE A 107 -6.26 -25.04 1.15
CA PHE A 107 -5.91 -24.41 2.42
C PHE A 107 -7.13 -24.35 3.35
N ARG A 108 -7.00 -24.85 4.58
CA ARG A 108 -8.11 -24.91 5.53
C ARG A 108 -8.31 -23.56 6.22
N VAL A 109 -9.55 -23.11 6.29
CA VAL A 109 -9.97 -22.00 7.16
C VAL A 109 -11.16 -22.47 7.99
N LYS A 110 -11.14 -22.21 9.29
CA LYS A 110 -12.27 -22.55 10.16
C LYS A 110 -13.52 -21.74 9.83
N GLY A 111 -14.70 -22.33 9.98
CA GLY A 111 -15.97 -21.60 9.78
C GLY A 111 -16.12 -20.37 10.67
N GLU A 112 -15.68 -20.47 11.93
CA GLU A 112 -15.70 -19.36 12.91
C GLU A 112 -14.85 -18.15 12.48
N ASN A 113 -13.93 -18.34 11.54
CA ASN A 113 -13.06 -17.29 11.02
C ASN A 113 -13.63 -16.59 9.77
N LEU A 114 -14.85 -16.93 9.34
CA LEU A 114 -15.61 -16.11 8.40
C LEU A 114 -16.01 -14.80 9.10
N LEU A 115 -15.48 -13.67 8.63
CA LEU A 115 -15.70 -12.38 9.29
C LEU A 115 -17.19 -12.02 9.28
N GLY A 116 -17.77 -11.87 10.48
CA GLY A 116 -19.19 -11.57 10.65
C GLY A 116 -20.13 -12.77 10.42
N GLY A 117 -19.61 -13.97 10.17
CA GLY A 117 -20.38 -15.22 10.10
C GLY A 117 -21.34 -15.36 8.92
N VAL A 118 -21.37 -14.40 7.99
CA VAL A 118 -22.30 -14.39 6.84
C VAL A 118 -21.50 -14.22 5.55
N GLU A 119 -21.71 -15.13 4.61
CA GLU A 119 -21.08 -15.08 3.29
C GLU A 119 -21.53 -13.86 2.46
N GLY A 120 -20.74 -13.48 1.46
CA GLY A 120 -21.06 -12.39 0.53
C GLY A 120 -20.94 -10.98 1.12
N GLN A 121 -20.48 -10.85 2.38
CA GLN A 121 -20.29 -9.55 3.03
C GLN A 121 -18.85 -9.01 2.91
N GLY A 122 -17.92 -9.79 2.37
CA GLY A 122 -16.48 -9.50 2.44
C GLY A 122 -16.09 -8.19 1.77
N PHE A 123 -16.65 -7.90 0.60
CA PHE A 123 -16.34 -6.64 -0.10
C PHE A 123 -16.89 -5.42 0.64
N LYS A 124 -18.10 -5.49 1.21
CA LYS A 124 -18.69 -4.40 2.00
C LYS A 124 -17.88 -4.12 3.27
N GLN A 125 -17.46 -5.18 3.96
CA GLN A 125 -16.59 -5.09 5.12
C GLN A 125 -15.25 -4.42 4.76
N LEU A 126 -14.65 -4.79 3.62
CA LEU A 126 -13.45 -4.14 3.12
C LEU A 126 -13.66 -2.65 2.80
N MET A 127 -14.80 -2.27 2.22
CA MET A 127 -15.07 -0.86 1.91
C MET A 127 -15.07 0.02 3.17
N GLN A 128 -15.45 -0.52 4.33
CA GLN A 128 -15.44 0.22 5.61
C GLN A 128 -14.03 0.62 6.05
N THR A 129 -12.98 -0.04 5.56
CA THR A 129 -11.59 0.24 5.92
C THR A 129 -10.93 1.26 4.99
N PHE A 130 -11.53 1.58 3.85
CA PHE A 130 -10.89 2.39 2.80
C PHE A 130 -10.58 3.83 3.22
N GLU A 131 -11.43 4.46 4.03
CA GLU A 131 -11.15 5.80 4.55
C GLU A 131 -9.83 5.79 5.35
N SER A 132 -9.72 4.90 6.33
CA SER A 132 -8.52 4.78 7.15
C SER A 132 -7.29 4.35 6.35
N ALA A 133 -7.43 3.42 5.40
CA ALA A 133 -6.33 2.98 4.53
C ALA A 133 -5.78 4.12 3.66
N ARG A 134 -6.67 4.97 3.11
CA ARG A 134 -6.29 6.15 2.33
C ARG A 134 -5.57 7.19 3.20
N ILE A 135 -6.09 7.48 4.39
CA ILE A 135 -5.45 8.39 5.36
C ILE A 135 -4.05 7.89 5.72
N GLN A 136 -3.91 6.60 6.05
CA GLN A 136 -2.62 5.99 6.38
C GLN A 136 -1.65 6.00 5.20
N THR A 137 -2.13 5.87 3.97
CA THR A 137 -1.30 6.00 2.77
C THR A 137 -0.79 7.43 2.58
N ALA A 138 -1.66 8.42 2.77
CA ALA A 138 -1.27 9.82 2.71
C ALA A 138 -0.25 10.18 3.80
N ALA A 139 -0.43 9.68 5.03
CA ALA A 139 0.52 9.83 6.13
C ALA A 139 1.89 9.21 5.82
N ARG A 140 1.92 7.98 5.28
CA ARG A 140 3.15 7.32 4.79
C ARG A 140 3.85 8.18 3.74
N ALA A 141 3.09 8.73 2.79
CA ALA A 141 3.64 9.57 1.73
C ALA A 141 4.27 10.86 2.27
N ILE A 142 3.62 11.52 3.24
CA ILE A 142 4.17 12.71 3.92
C ILE A 142 5.50 12.39 4.59
N GLY A 143 5.59 11.25 5.29
CA GLY A 143 6.83 10.82 5.95
C GLY A 143 7.97 10.58 4.95
N VAL A 144 7.69 9.93 3.82
CA VAL A 144 8.68 9.72 2.75
C VAL A 144 9.11 11.04 2.13
N ALA A 145 8.17 11.94 1.83
CA ALA A 145 8.45 13.26 1.28
C ALA A 145 9.30 14.11 2.22
N GLN A 146 8.99 14.09 3.52
CA GLN A 146 9.75 14.77 4.56
C GLN A 146 11.19 14.25 4.63
N SER A 147 11.38 12.93 4.59
CA SER A 147 12.71 12.31 4.56
C SER A 147 13.50 12.71 3.31
N ALA A 148 12.84 12.82 2.14
CA ALA A 148 13.47 13.31 0.91
C ALA A 148 13.94 14.76 1.03
N LEU A 149 13.07 15.65 1.55
CA LEU A 149 13.42 17.06 1.79
C LEU A 149 14.63 17.19 2.72
N GLU A 150 14.63 16.51 3.87
CA GLU A 150 15.71 16.58 4.84
C GLU A 150 17.03 16.03 4.28
N THR A 151 16.97 14.91 3.56
CA THR A 151 18.14 14.33 2.89
C THR A 151 18.69 15.27 1.81
N GLY A 152 17.82 15.88 1.02
CA GLY A 152 18.18 16.87 0.00
C GLY A 152 18.76 18.15 0.60
N MET A 153 18.18 18.65 1.69
CA MET A 153 18.63 19.85 2.40
C MET A 153 20.05 19.66 2.94
N GLN A 154 20.29 18.58 3.68
CA GLN A 154 21.60 18.28 4.24
C GLN A 154 22.68 18.23 3.15
N TYR A 155 22.41 17.52 2.06
CA TYR A 155 23.37 17.45 0.95
C TYR A 155 23.58 18.81 0.27
N ALA A 156 22.53 19.63 0.16
CA ALA A 156 22.63 20.95 -0.46
C ALA A 156 23.48 21.93 0.38
N GLU A 157 23.40 21.83 1.71
CA GLU A 157 24.19 22.64 2.64
C GLU A 157 25.66 22.19 2.67
N ASP A 158 25.91 20.88 2.74
CA ASP A 158 27.25 20.32 2.87
C ASP A 158 28.06 20.38 1.56
N ARG A 159 27.43 20.05 0.43
CA ARG A 159 28.14 19.90 -0.84
C ARG A 159 28.51 21.28 -1.39
N LYS A 160 29.80 21.46 -1.69
CA LYS A 160 30.33 22.66 -2.35
C LYS A 160 30.55 22.41 -3.84
N GLN A 161 30.12 23.36 -4.68
CA GLN A 161 30.50 23.44 -6.09
C GLN A 161 30.53 24.90 -6.53
N PHE A 162 31.41 25.24 -7.47
CA PHE A 162 31.66 26.64 -7.86
C PHE A 162 31.93 27.57 -6.65
N GLY A 163 32.67 27.06 -5.65
CA GLY A 163 33.11 27.82 -4.47
C GLY A 163 32.07 28.05 -3.36
N LYS A 164 30.85 27.52 -3.46
CA LYS A 164 29.79 27.69 -2.44
C LYS A 164 28.89 26.48 -2.29
N SER A 165 28.06 26.45 -1.25
CA SER A 165 27.07 25.37 -1.04
C SER A 165 26.09 25.29 -2.20
N LEU A 166 25.61 24.09 -2.49
CA LEU A 166 24.61 23.90 -3.55
C LEU A 166 23.32 24.67 -3.25
N ILE A 167 22.95 24.84 -1.98
CA ILE A 167 21.75 25.59 -1.57
C ILE A 167 21.75 27.05 -2.07
N GLU A 168 22.93 27.63 -2.33
CA GLU A 168 23.08 29.00 -2.85
C GLU A 168 22.70 29.16 -4.33
N PHE A 169 22.34 28.07 -5.02
CA PHE A 169 21.88 28.11 -6.41
C PHE A 169 20.34 28.01 -6.47
N PRO A 170 19.65 28.94 -7.16
CA PRO A 170 18.17 28.94 -7.21
C PRO A 170 17.54 27.64 -7.71
N ARG A 171 18.23 26.87 -8.57
CA ARG A 171 17.74 25.58 -9.06
C ARG A 171 17.76 24.45 -8.01
N VAL A 172 18.49 24.65 -6.91
CA VAL A 172 18.53 23.77 -5.73
C VAL A 172 17.57 24.31 -4.67
N ALA A 173 17.73 25.57 -4.25
CA ALA A 173 16.84 26.19 -3.26
C ALA A 173 15.36 26.15 -3.67
N GLY A 174 15.05 26.40 -4.95
CA GLY A 174 13.69 26.35 -5.46
C GLY A 174 13.05 24.96 -5.36
N LYS A 175 13.84 23.88 -5.49
CA LYS A 175 13.33 22.51 -5.27
C LYS A 175 12.95 22.31 -3.81
N LEU A 176 13.84 22.67 -2.89
CA LEU A 176 13.64 22.53 -1.44
C LEU A 176 12.44 23.37 -0.96
N ALA A 177 12.30 24.59 -1.49
CA ALA A 177 11.16 25.45 -1.21
C ALA A 177 9.84 24.82 -1.64
N MET A 178 9.76 24.28 -2.87
CA MET A 178 8.55 23.62 -3.36
C MET A 178 8.23 22.34 -2.59
N MET A 179 9.24 21.55 -2.21
CA MET A 179 9.04 20.39 -1.34
C MET A 179 8.38 20.81 -0.02
N ALA A 180 8.90 21.84 0.67
CA ALA A 180 8.34 22.31 1.94
C ALA A 180 6.87 22.76 1.80
N VAL A 181 6.56 23.51 0.74
CA VAL A 181 5.20 23.96 0.43
C VAL A 181 4.27 22.78 0.20
N GLU A 182 4.62 21.88 -0.74
CA GLU A 182 3.75 20.77 -1.12
C GLU A 182 3.55 19.75 0.01
N ILE A 183 4.59 19.49 0.80
CA ILE A 183 4.51 18.64 1.98
C ILE A 183 3.51 19.21 2.99
N MET A 184 3.56 20.53 3.25
CA MET A 184 2.62 21.16 4.16
C MET A 184 1.17 21.07 3.64
N VAL A 185 0.95 21.31 2.35
CA VAL A 185 -0.38 21.18 1.74
C VAL A 185 -0.91 19.75 1.87
N ALA A 186 -0.12 18.73 1.51
CA ALA A 186 -0.51 17.33 1.65
C ALA A 186 -0.77 16.94 3.11
N ARG A 187 0.03 17.48 4.05
CA ARG A 187 -0.14 17.28 5.50
C ARG A 187 -1.46 17.82 6.01
N GLN A 188 -1.81 19.06 5.65
CA GLN A 188 -3.09 19.64 6.07
C GLN A 188 -4.28 18.89 5.47
N LEU A 189 -4.21 18.47 4.20
CA LEU A 189 -5.26 17.68 3.58
C LEU A 189 -5.45 16.31 4.26
N THR A 190 -4.35 15.67 4.65
CA THR A 190 -4.37 14.41 5.40
C THR A 190 -4.97 14.61 6.80
N TYR A 191 -4.53 15.63 7.53
CA TYR A 191 -5.05 15.93 8.87
C TYR A 191 -6.52 16.34 8.84
N HIS A 192 -6.96 17.04 7.80
CA HIS A 192 -8.38 17.34 7.59
C HIS A 192 -9.20 16.04 7.44
N SER A 193 -8.76 15.10 6.60
CA SER A 193 -9.45 13.82 6.44
C SER A 193 -9.50 13.00 7.74
N ALA A 194 -8.40 12.99 8.51
CA ALA A 194 -8.36 12.36 9.83
C ALA A 194 -9.32 13.04 10.83
N TRP A 195 -9.36 14.38 10.84
CA TRP A 195 -10.28 15.14 11.67
C TRP A 195 -11.75 14.81 11.39
N GLN A 196 -12.14 14.71 10.11
CA GLN A 196 -13.49 14.26 9.75
C GLN A 196 -13.77 12.87 10.30
N LYS A 197 -12.81 11.94 10.14
CA LYS A 197 -12.92 10.56 10.62
C LYS A 197 -13.09 10.47 12.13
N ASP A 198 -12.31 11.22 12.90
CA ASP A 198 -12.39 11.27 14.37
C ASP A 198 -13.75 11.78 14.86
N HIS A 199 -14.42 12.62 14.06
CA HIS A 199 -15.77 13.13 14.35
C HIS A 199 -16.88 12.25 13.79
N GLY A 200 -16.57 11.03 13.35
CA GLY A 200 -17.56 10.09 12.79
C GLY A 200 -18.17 10.54 11.46
N LYS A 201 -17.59 11.55 10.80
CA LYS A 201 -18.06 12.04 9.51
C LYS A 201 -17.45 11.18 8.40
N ARG A 202 -18.26 10.88 7.40
CA ARG A 202 -17.80 10.25 6.15
C ARG A 202 -16.74 11.15 5.50
N CYS A 203 -15.61 10.56 5.10
CA CYS A 203 -14.44 11.30 4.62
C CYS A 203 -13.74 10.61 3.44
N ASP A 204 -14.48 9.81 2.67
CA ASP A 204 -13.94 9.02 1.55
C ASP A 204 -13.36 9.89 0.42
N LEU A 205 -13.93 11.08 0.21
CA LEU A 205 -13.47 12.06 -0.76
C LEU A 205 -12.17 12.72 -0.30
N GLU A 206 -12.16 13.30 0.91
CA GLU A 206 -11.03 14.02 1.49
C GLU A 206 -9.82 13.10 1.64
N ALA A 207 -10.04 11.89 2.16
CA ALA A 207 -8.99 10.88 2.28
C ALA A 207 -8.45 10.44 0.91
N GLY A 208 -9.33 10.33 -0.10
CA GLY A 208 -8.95 10.04 -1.47
C GLY A 208 -8.06 11.11 -2.08
N MET A 209 -8.42 12.38 -1.90
CA MET A 209 -7.64 13.54 -2.35
C MET A 209 -6.28 13.60 -1.63
N ALA A 210 -6.26 13.37 -0.31
CA ALA A 210 -5.04 13.32 0.49
C ALA A 210 -4.06 12.26 -0.03
N LYS A 211 -4.54 11.04 -0.27
CA LYS A 211 -3.74 9.94 -0.83
C LYS A 211 -3.18 10.31 -2.21
N LEU A 212 -4.05 10.81 -3.09
CA LEU A 212 -3.70 11.12 -4.48
C LEU A 212 -2.61 12.20 -4.55
N LEU A 213 -2.79 13.31 -3.82
CA LEU A 213 -1.82 14.40 -3.76
C LEU A 213 -0.53 13.95 -3.05
N GLY A 214 -0.65 13.35 -1.87
CA GLY A 214 0.49 12.96 -1.04
C GLY A 214 1.46 12.05 -1.78
N ALA A 215 0.96 11.04 -2.51
CA ALA A 215 1.80 10.14 -3.29
C ALA A 215 2.59 10.87 -4.39
N ARG A 216 1.97 11.82 -5.10
CA ARG A 216 2.65 12.64 -6.11
C ARG A 216 3.73 13.53 -5.49
N VAL A 217 3.41 14.17 -4.36
CA VAL A 217 4.34 15.05 -3.64
C VAL A 217 5.57 14.27 -3.15
N ALA A 218 5.37 13.08 -2.59
CA ALA A 218 6.47 12.22 -2.17
C ALA A 218 7.39 11.83 -3.34
N TRP A 219 6.82 11.46 -4.48
CA TRP A 219 7.59 11.15 -5.68
C TRP A 219 8.40 12.36 -6.17
N ALA A 220 7.76 13.52 -6.32
CA ALA A 220 8.43 14.73 -6.80
C ALA A 220 9.53 15.22 -5.83
N ALA A 221 9.32 15.06 -4.52
CA ALA A 221 10.32 15.38 -3.51
C ALA A 221 11.53 14.44 -3.61
N ALA A 222 11.30 13.13 -3.72
CA ALA A 222 12.38 12.16 -3.85
C ALA A 222 13.20 12.35 -5.14
N ASP A 223 12.54 12.57 -6.27
CA ASP A 223 13.18 12.83 -7.57
C ASP A 223 14.06 14.10 -7.53
N ASN A 224 13.50 15.21 -7.05
CA ASN A 224 14.25 16.46 -6.95
C ASN A 224 15.38 16.40 -5.91
N ALA A 225 15.21 15.66 -4.81
CA ALA A 225 16.27 15.47 -3.83
C ALA A 225 17.40 14.58 -4.40
N LEU A 226 17.08 13.57 -5.21
CA LEU A 226 18.09 12.81 -5.95
C LEU A 226 18.86 13.73 -6.90
N GLN A 227 18.15 14.60 -7.63
CA GLN A 227 18.78 15.56 -8.55
C GLN A 227 19.77 16.50 -7.84
N ILE A 228 19.50 16.90 -6.59
CA ILE A 228 20.41 17.70 -5.77
C ILE A 228 21.71 16.92 -5.46
N HIS A 229 21.64 15.59 -5.33
CA HIS A 229 22.80 14.74 -5.12
C HIS A 229 23.64 14.54 -6.40
N GLY A 230 23.06 14.77 -7.58
CA GLY A 230 23.70 14.49 -8.86
C GLY A 230 24.03 13.00 -9.01
N GLY A 231 25.23 12.67 -9.50
CA GLY A 231 25.65 11.28 -9.69
C GLY A 231 25.60 10.43 -8.41
N ASN A 232 25.90 11.04 -7.25
CA ASN A 232 25.86 10.36 -5.95
C ASN A 232 24.45 9.90 -5.56
N GLY A 233 23.41 10.52 -6.11
CA GLY A 233 22.02 10.15 -5.85
C GLY A 233 21.67 8.74 -6.32
N PHE A 234 22.45 8.17 -7.25
CA PHE A 234 22.29 6.80 -7.75
C PHE A 234 23.10 5.76 -6.96
N ALA A 235 24.00 6.18 -6.07
CA ALA A 235 24.82 5.26 -5.29
C ALA A 235 24.02 4.73 -4.08
N LEU A 236 24.13 3.42 -3.83
CA LEU A 236 23.42 2.74 -2.74
C LEU A 236 23.86 3.20 -1.33
N GLU A 237 25.04 3.81 -1.21
CA GLU A 237 25.50 4.41 0.05
C GLU A 237 24.69 5.66 0.43
N TYR A 238 24.12 6.36 -0.55
CA TYR A 238 23.27 7.52 -0.30
C TYR A 238 21.82 7.10 -0.16
N ARG A 239 21.22 7.46 0.98
CA ARG A 239 19.84 7.12 1.35
C ARG A 239 18.81 7.52 0.30
N ILE A 240 19.08 8.57 -0.47
CA ILE A 240 18.12 9.09 -1.46
C ILE A 240 17.80 8.09 -2.58
N SER A 241 18.74 7.20 -2.95
CA SER A 241 18.50 6.13 -3.93
C SER A 241 17.38 5.18 -3.48
N ARG A 242 17.36 4.84 -2.19
CA ARG A 242 16.29 4.04 -1.57
C ARG A 242 14.98 4.82 -1.47
N ILE A 243 15.05 6.06 -0.98
CA ILE A 243 13.87 6.93 -0.82
C ILE A 243 13.14 7.13 -2.15
N LEU A 244 13.87 7.24 -3.27
CA LEU A 244 13.28 7.30 -4.61
C LEU A 244 12.38 6.09 -4.90
N CYS A 245 12.90 4.88 -4.61
CA CYS A 245 12.17 3.65 -4.83
C CYS A 245 10.97 3.52 -3.87
N ASP A 246 11.15 3.92 -2.60
CA ASP A 246 10.10 3.92 -1.58
C ASP A 246 8.96 4.89 -1.94
N ALA A 247 9.28 6.05 -2.53
CA ALA A 247 8.28 7.02 -2.95
C ALA A 247 7.45 6.52 -4.15
N ARG A 248 8.07 5.75 -5.06
CA ARG A 248 7.44 5.35 -6.32
C ARG A 248 6.26 4.41 -6.14
N ILE A 249 6.21 3.63 -5.06
CA ILE A 249 5.14 2.64 -4.82
C ILE A 249 3.84 3.26 -4.29
N LEU A 250 3.89 4.50 -3.77
CA LEU A 250 2.80 5.11 -3.01
C LEU A 250 1.54 5.36 -3.82
N ASN A 251 1.67 5.50 -5.15
CA ASN A 251 0.55 5.65 -6.08
C ASN A 251 0.10 4.33 -6.71
N ILE A 252 0.58 3.18 -6.23
CA ILE A 252 0.26 1.84 -6.77
C ILE A 252 -0.27 0.89 -5.68
N PHE A 253 0.51 0.65 -4.63
CA PHE A 253 0.32 -0.49 -3.72
C PHE A 253 -1.02 -0.54 -2.96
N GLU A 254 -1.60 0.63 -2.65
CA GLU A 254 -2.90 0.77 -1.96
C GLU A 254 -3.95 1.30 -2.95
N GLY A 255 -3.94 0.75 -4.16
CA GLY A 255 -4.77 1.16 -5.29
C GLY A 255 -4.09 2.24 -6.14
N ALA A 256 -4.20 2.08 -7.46
CA ALA A 256 -3.62 2.98 -8.44
C ALA A 256 -4.22 4.41 -8.33
N ALA A 257 -3.41 5.42 -8.67
CA ALA A 257 -3.85 6.82 -8.69
C ALA A 257 -5.04 7.05 -9.63
N GLU A 258 -5.08 6.34 -10.75
CA GLU A 258 -6.14 6.41 -11.76
C GLU A 258 -7.49 5.96 -11.17
N ILE A 259 -7.48 4.86 -10.42
CA ILE A 259 -8.67 4.36 -9.72
C ILE A 259 -9.10 5.33 -8.62
N GLN A 260 -8.14 5.90 -7.89
CA GLN A 260 -8.43 6.90 -6.87
C GLN A 260 -9.09 8.15 -7.46
N ALA A 261 -8.59 8.63 -8.61
CA ALA A 261 -9.17 9.75 -9.34
C ALA A 261 -10.58 9.42 -9.87
N GLN A 262 -10.79 8.22 -10.41
CA GLN A 262 -12.11 7.77 -10.85
C GLN A 262 -13.13 7.74 -9.71
N VAL A 263 -12.74 7.24 -8.53
CA VAL A 263 -13.60 7.24 -7.34
C VAL A 263 -13.95 8.65 -6.89
N ILE A 264 -12.96 9.57 -6.88
CA ILE A 264 -13.21 10.98 -6.53
C ILE A 264 -14.18 11.62 -7.53
N ALA A 265 -13.92 11.47 -8.83
CA ALA A 265 -14.75 12.05 -9.89
C ALA A 265 -16.20 11.56 -9.79
N ARG A 266 -16.41 10.25 -9.57
CA ARG A 266 -17.76 9.69 -9.40
C ARG A 266 -18.46 10.28 -8.18
N ARG A 267 -17.78 10.40 -7.05
CA ARG A 267 -18.34 10.90 -5.79
C ARG A 267 -18.65 12.40 -5.82
N LEU A 268 -17.99 13.19 -6.66
CA LEU A 268 -18.29 14.61 -6.87
C LEU A 268 -19.54 14.84 -7.72
N LEU A 269 -20.01 13.82 -8.44
CA LEU A 269 -21.22 13.88 -9.26
C LEU A 269 -22.48 13.39 -8.53
N ASP A 270 -22.31 12.84 -7.31
CA ASP A 270 -23.40 12.44 -6.41
C ASP A 270 -23.86 13.62 -5.55
#